data_AF-A0A7V8BEL0-F1
#
_entry.id   AF-A0A7V8BEL0-F1
#
_cell.length_a   1.000
_cell.length_b   1.000
_cell.length_c   1.000
_cell.angle_alpha   90.00
_cell.angle_beta   90.00
_cell.angle_gamma   90.00
#
_symmetry.space_group_name_H-M   'P 1'
#
loop_
_entity.id
_entity.type
_entity.pdbx_description
1 polymer ?
#
loop_
_entity_poly.entity_id
_entity_poly.type
_entity_poly.pdbx_seq_one_letter_code
_entity_poly.pdbx_strand_id
1 'polypeptide(L)'
;MDPLTQGLLGGVAAQAVLRKRVTPAVTVAGILGGMAPDLDVFIRSQANPLLMYEYHRHFTHSLAFIPVGGALVGFLLWLLLRRKPPLATMLIAAIAGFATHGLLDACTSYGTMLYWPFSRERVAWDNIFIIDPFYT
;
A
#
# COMPACT_ATOMS: atom_id res chain seq x y z
N MET A 1 -4.83 10.69 2.88
CA MET A 1 -4.96 10.30 1.47
C MET A 1 -6.02 9.25 1.38
N ASP A 2 -6.88 9.39 0.40
CA ASP A 2 -7.99 8.49 0.18
C ASP A 2 -7.56 7.21 -0.55
N PRO A 3 -8.34 6.13 -0.43
CA PRO A 3 -8.03 4.86 -1.07
C PRO A 3 -8.02 4.94 -2.61
N LEU A 4 -8.73 5.90 -3.23
CA LEU A 4 -8.72 6.04 -4.69
C LEU A 4 -7.37 6.53 -5.18
N THR A 5 -6.82 7.59 -4.57
CA THR A 5 -5.49 8.10 -4.92
C THR A 5 -4.43 7.02 -4.73
N GLN A 6 -4.49 6.30 -3.60
CA GLN A 6 -3.57 5.20 -3.30
C GLN A 6 -3.65 4.07 -4.33
N GLY A 7 -4.87 3.66 -4.69
CA GLY A 7 -5.10 2.64 -5.72
C GLY A 7 -4.63 3.08 -7.10
N LEU A 8 -4.99 4.30 -7.53
CA LEU A 8 -4.59 4.81 -8.84
C LEU A 8 -3.07 4.93 -8.97
N LEU A 9 -2.39 5.48 -7.96
CA LEU A 9 -0.93 5.56 -7.94
C LEU A 9 -0.30 4.17 -7.98
N GLY A 10 -0.83 3.22 -7.20
CA GLY A 10 -0.32 1.86 -7.19
C GLY A 10 -0.50 1.13 -8.53
N GLY A 11 -1.63 1.35 -9.21
CA GLY A 11 -1.89 0.86 -10.56
C GLY A 11 -0.92 1.41 -11.59
N VAL A 12 -0.67 2.74 -11.55
CA VAL A 12 0.29 3.41 -12.43
C VAL A 12 1.71 2.91 -12.17
N ALA A 13 2.11 2.75 -10.90
CA ALA A 13 3.42 2.21 -10.53
C ALA A 13 3.63 0.79 -11.09
N ALA A 14 2.63 -0.10 -10.95
CA ALA A 14 2.69 -1.44 -11.51
C ALA A 14 2.87 -1.42 -13.05
N GLN A 15 2.16 -0.54 -13.75
CA GLN A 15 2.31 -0.39 -15.20
C GLN A 15 3.71 0.14 -15.58
N ALA A 16 4.21 1.13 -14.85
CA ALA A 16 5.52 1.74 -15.08
C ALA A 16 6.67 0.74 -14.91
N VAL A 17 6.55 -0.16 -13.91
CA VAL A 17 7.55 -1.21 -13.65
C VAL A 17 7.51 -2.32 -14.71
N LEU A 18 6.31 -2.78 -15.10
CA LEU A 18 6.16 -3.93 -15.98
C LEU A 18 6.15 -3.61 -17.49
N ARG A 19 5.97 -2.34 -17.87
CA ARG A 19 6.08 -1.76 -19.23
C ARG A 19 5.42 -2.61 -20.33
N LYS A 20 6.17 -3.57 -20.90
CA LYS A 20 5.72 -4.43 -22.01
C LYS A 20 4.73 -5.52 -21.57
N ARG A 21 4.56 -5.75 -20.26
CA ARG A 21 3.66 -6.77 -19.69
C ARG A 21 2.40 -6.17 -19.04
N VAL A 22 2.02 -4.97 -19.44
CA VAL A 22 0.81 -4.31 -18.93
C VAL A 22 -0.42 -5.09 -19.39
N THR A 23 -1.19 -5.55 -18.42
CA THR A 23 -2.48 -6.23 -18.61
C THR A 23 -3.46 -5.71 -17.56
N PRO A 24 -4.78 -5.88 -17.76
CA PRO A 24 -5.76 -5.50 -16.74
C PRO A 24 -5.47 -6.13 -15.37
N ALA A 25 -5.02 -7.39 -15.36
CA ALA A 25 -4.62 -8.09 -14.13
C ALA A 25 -3.44 -7.41 -13.42
N VAL A 26 -2.44 -6.95 -14.17
CA VAL A 26 -1.30 -6.20 -13.62
C VAL A 26 -1.74 -4.87 -13.02
N THR A 27 -2.60 -4.12 -13.72
CA THR A 27 -3.13 -2.86 -13.21
C THR A 27 -3.94 -3.07 -11.93
N VAL A 28 -4.83 -4.08 -11.92
CA VAL A 28 -5.62 -4.43 -10.73
C VAL A 28 -4.73 -4.86 -9.58
N ALA A 29 -3.67 -5.63 -9.84
CA ALA A 29 -2.71 -6.02 -8.81
C ALA A 29 -1.98 -4.82 -8.20
N GLY A 30 -1.59 -3.84 -9.03
CA GLY A 30 -1.03 -2.58 -8.56
C GLY A 30 -2.03 -1.77 -7.73
N ILE A 31 -3.28 -1.63 -8.20
CA ILE A 31 -4.34 -0.90 -7.49
C ILE A 31 -4.58 -1.51 -6.11
N LEU A 32 -4.81 -2.82 -6.07
CA LEU A 32 -5.09 -3.51 -4.81
C LEU A 32 -3.86 -3.57 -3.91
N GLY A 33 -2.65 -3.67 -4.48
CA GLY A 33 -1.40 -3.53 -3.73
C GLY A 33 -1.28 -2.16 -3.09
N GLY A 34 -1.62 -1.09 -3.82
CA GLY A 34 -1.61 0.28 -3.34
C GLY A 34 -2.67 0.57 -2.27
N MET A 35 -3.80 -0.15 -2.25
CA MET A 35 -4.84 0.02 -1.21
C MET A 35 -4.66 -0.89 0.00
N ALA A 36 -3.85 -1.95 -0.11
CA ALA A 36 -3.75 -2.99 0.91
C ALA A 36 -3.24 -2.52 2.29
N PRO A 37 -2.31 -1.55 2.41
CA PRO A 37 -1.82 -1.11 3.72
C PRO A 37 -2.91 -0.58 4.66
N ASP A 38 -3.91 0.12 4.13
CA ASP A 38 -5.07 0.66 4.87
C ASP A 38 -6.00 -0.41 5.44
N LEU A 39 -5.84 -1.68 5.06
CA LEU A 39 -6.57 -2.78 5.69
C LEU A 39 -6.19 -2.94 7.17
N ASP A 40 -5.17 -2.23 7.65
CA ASP A 40 -4.85 -2.10 9.08
C ASP A 40 -5.99 -1.49 9.91
N VAL A 41 -6.97 -0.81 9.30
CA VAL A 41 -8.20 -0.33 9.98
C VAL A 41 -9.00 -1.47 10.63
N PHE A 42 -8.84 -2.70 10.13
CA PHE A 42 -9.48 -3.88 10.72
C PHE A 42 -8.76 -4.40 11.97
N ILE A 43 -7.54 -3.91 12.26
CA ILE A 43 -6.79 -4.20 13.49
C ILE A 43 -7.37 -3.32 14.60
N ARG A 44 -8.49 -3.77 15.17
CA ARG A 44 -9.22 -3.07 16.24
C ARG A 44 -9.69 -4.04 17.31
N SER A 45 -9.82 -3.54 18.54
CA SER A 45 -10.30 -4.30 19.68
C SER A 45 -11.38 -3.52 20.42
N GLN A 46 -12.48 -4.18 20.81
CA GLN A 46 -13.51 -3.56 21.65
C GLN A 46 -13.00 -3.28 23.07
N ALA A 47 -12.03 -4.07 23.55
CA ALA A 47 -11.44 -3.89 24.87
C ALA A 47 -10.39 -2.77 24.92
N ASN A 48 -9.79 -2.42 23.77
CA ASN A 48 -8.81 -1.33 23.67
C ASN A 48 -9.07 -0.48 22.42
N PRO A 49 -9.88 0.60 22.54
CA PRO A 49 -10.17 1.51 21.43
C PRO A 49 -8.94 2.22 20.86
N LEU A 50 -7.85 2.36 21.64
CA LEU A 50 -6.63 3.03 21.19
C LEU A 50 -5.80 2.18 20.22
N LEU A 51 -6.05 0.86 20.17
CA LEU A 51 -5.29 -0.08 19.35
C LEU A 51 -5.32 0.31 17.87
N MET A 52 -6.46 0.79 17.38
CA MET A 52 -6.60 1.23 15.99
C MET A 52 -5.66 2.40 15.69
N TYR A 53 -5.58 3.40 16.57
CA TYR A 53 -4.70 4.54 16.38
C TYR A 53 -3.21 4.17 16.50
N GLU A 54 -2.90 3.20 17.35
CA GLU A 54 -1.54 2.70 17.51
C GLU A 54 -1.05 1.99 16.25
N TYR A 55 -1.89 1.12 15.67
CA TYR A 55 -1.51 0.28 14.54
C TYR A 55 -1.79 0.90 13.16
N HIS A 56 -2.62 1.94 13.08
CA HIS A 56 -2.83 2.66 11.84
C HIS A 56 -1.53 3.36 11.41
N ARG A 57 -1.13 3.11 10.15
CA ARG A 57 0.13 3.59 9.56
C ARG A 57 1.40 3.10 10.26
N HIS A 58 1.31 1.91 10.85
CA HIS A 58 2.42 1.27 11.55
C HIS A 58 3.16 0.30 10.61
N PHE A 59 3.18 -1.00 10.91
CA PHE A 59 4.02 -1.97 10.22
C PHE A 59 3.58 -2.20 8.76
N THR A 60 2.28 -2.10 8.47
CA THR A 60 1.70 -2.22 7.13
C THR A 60 2.21 -1.16 6.15
N HIS A 61 2.62 0.00 6.67
CA HIS A 61 3.12 1.13 5.89
C HIS A 61 4.65 1.23 5.88
N SER A 62 5.33 0.30 6.54
CA SER A 62 6.78 0.29 6.64
C SER A 62 7.45 -0.21 5.37
N LEU A 63 8.62 0.36 5.04
CA LEU A 63 9.39 -0.04 3.86
C LEU A 63 9.86 -1.50 3.97
N ALA A 64 10.16 -1.97 5.18
CA ALA A 64 10.57 -3.35 5.44
C ALA A 64 9.44 -4.36 5.17
N PHE A 65 8.18 -3.95 5.31
CA PHE A 65 7.03 -4.83 5.11
C PHE A 65 6.57 -4.92 3.65
N ILE A 66 7.02 -4.02 2.77
CA ILE A 66 6.65 -3.98 1.34
C ILE A 66 6.76 -5.37 0.66
N PRO A 67 7.88 -6.11 0.77
CA PRO A 67 7.99 -7.40 0.09
C PRO A 67 6.98 -8.43 0.61
N VAL A 68 6.66 -8.39 1.90
CA VAL A 68 5.74 -9.33 2.55
C VAL A 68 4.30 -8.99 2.21
N GLY A 69 3.88 -7.74 2.43
CA GLY A 69 2.53 -7.27 2.14
C GLY A 69 2.20 -7.34 0.65
N GLY A 70 3.11 -6.86 -0.20
CA GLY A 70 2.97 -6.94 -1.65
C GLY A 70 2.94 -8.38 -2.16
N ALA A 71 3.78 -9.27 -1.63
CA ALA A 71 3.74 -10.68 -2.02
C ALA A 71 2.44 -11.38 -1.61
N LEU A 72 1.92 -11.09 -0.41
CA LEU A 72 0.63 -11.62 0.05
C LEU A 72 -0.50 -11.22 -0.92
N VAL A 73 -0.60 -9.93 -1.24
CA VAL A 73 -1.62 -9.41 -2.18
C VAL A 73 -1.45 -10.04 -3.57
N GLY A 74 -0.23 -10.02 -4.11
CA GLY A 74 0.06 -10.58 -5.44
C GLY A 74 -0.23 -12.08 -5.53
N PHE A 75 0.09 -12.84 -4.48
CA PHE A 75 -0.18 -14.28 -4.42
C PHE A 75 -1.68 -14.59 -4.32
N LEU A 76 -2.41 -13.87 -3.46
CA LEU A 76 -3.87 -14.03 -3.33
C LEU A 76 -4.57 -13.72 -4.66
N LEU A 77 -4.20 -12.63 -5.33
CA LEU A 77 -4.76 -12.29 -6.64
C LEU A 77 -4.38 -13.30 -7.72
N TRP A 78 -3.16 -13.82 -7.69
CA TRP A 78 -2.75 -14.88 -8.61
C TRP A 78 -3.61 -16.15 -8.43
N LEU A 79 -3.96 -16.51 -7.19
CA LEU A 79 -4.87 -17.62 -6.92
C LEU A 79 -6.29 -17.32 -7.43
N LEU A 80 -6.83 -16.13 -7.14
CA LEU A 80 -8.16 -15.69 -7.57
C LEU A 80 -8.30 -15.60 -9.09
N LEU A 81 -7.24 -15.19 -9.79
CA LEU A 81 -7.19 -15.11 -11.25
C LEU A 81 -6.80 -16.44 -11.92
N ARG A 82 -6.98 -17.56 -11.22
CA ARG A 82 -6.75 -18.92 -11.74
C ARG A 82 -5.33 -19.10 -12.29
N ARG A 83 -4.36 -18.54 -11.58
CA ARG A 83 -2.92 -18.66 -11.86
C ARG A 83 -2.44 -17.99 -13.16
N LYS A 84 -3.17 -16.99 -13.65
CA LYS A 84 -2.78 -16.14 -14.79
C LYS A 84 -2.88 -14.66 -14.39
N PRO A 85 -1.95 -13.77 -14.80
CA PRO A 85 -0.68 -13.98 -15.50
C PRO A 85 0.38 -14.70 -14.63
N PRO A 86 1.65 -14.89 -15.07
CA PRO A 86 2.67 -15.55 -14.27
C PRO A 86 2.82 -14.95 -12.86
N LEU A 87 3.07 -15.80 -11.86
CA LEU A 87 3.15 -15.39 -10.46
C LEU A 87 4.13 -14.22 -10.24
N ALA A 88 5.33 -14.29 -10.82
CA ALA A 88 6.31 -13.21 -10.71
C ALA A 88 5.77 -11.86 -11.19
N THR A 89 4.96 -11.86 -12.24
CA THR A 89 4.32 -10.62 -12.75
C THR A 89 3.29 -10.08 -11.76
N MET A 90 2.50 -10.94 -11.13
CA MET A 90 1.53 -10.53 -10.10
C MET A 90 2.22 -10.01 -8.83
N LEU A 91 3.29 -10.67 -8.40
CA LEU A 91 4.09 -10.25 -7.24
C LEU A 91 4.74 -8.89 -7.50
N ILE A 92 5.41 -8.71 -8.63
CA ILE A 92 6.05 -7.43 -8.98
C ILE A 92 5.02 -6.30 -9.07
N ALA A 93 3.86 -6.56 -9.68
CA ALA A 93 2.78 -5.57 -9.78
C ALA A 93 2.27 -5.13 -8.40
N ALA A 94 1.95 -6.11 -7.54
CA ALA A 94 1.43 -5.82 -6.20
C ALA A 94 2.49 -5.16 -5.30
N ILE A 95 3.75 -5.60 -5.37
CA ILE A 95 4.87 -4.99 -4.64
C ILE A 95 5.09 -3.54 -5.09
N ALA A 96 5.05 -3.28 -6.39
CA ALA A 96 5.19 -1.92 -6.92
C ALA A 96 4.08 -1.00 -6.41
N GLY A 97 2.83 -1.48 -6.38
CA GLY A 97 1.71 -0.72 -5.81
C GLY A 97 1.82 -0.53 -4.30
N PHE A 98 2.16 -1.59 -3.56
CA PHE A 98 2.31 -1.52 -2.10
C PHE A 98 3.41 -0.53 -1.67
N ALA A 99 4.48 -0.45 -2.45
CA ALA A 99 5.60 0.45 -2.19
C ALA A 99 5.24 1.93 -2.26
N THR A 100 4.21 2.32 -3.03
CA THR A 100 3.84 3.74 -3.14
C THR A 100 3.11 4.25 -1.93
N HIS A 101 2.42 3.38 -1.20
CA HIS A 101 1.43 3.79 -0.21
C HIS A 101 2.04 4.55 0.96
N GLY A 102 2.99 3.93 1.67
CA GLY A 102 3.65 4.54 2.82
C GLY A 102 4.38 5.84 2.45
N LEU A 103 4.97 5.91 1.26
CA LEU A 103 5.65 7.10 0.75
C LEU A 103 4.67 8.25 0.50
N LEU A 104 3.53 7.96 -0.13
CA LEU A 104 2.50 8.97 -0.37
C LEU A 104 1.87 9.44 0.95
N ASP A 105 1.71 8.54 1.91
CA ASP A 105 1.22 8.88 3.24
C ASP A 105 2.19 9.72 4.07
N ALA A 106 3.50 9.53 3.87
CA ALA A 106 4.51 10.38 4.50
C ALA A 106 4.52 11.81 3.95
N CYS A 107 3.91 12.07 2.78
CA CYS A 107 3.71 13.43 2.30
C CYS A 107 2.70 14.22 3.14
N THR A 108 1.89 13.58 3.99
CA THR A 108 0.92 14.27 4.85
C THR A 108 1.46 14.52 6.26
N SER A 109 0.80 15.41 6.99
CA SER A 109 1.15 15.75 8.38
C SER A 109 0.73 14.71 9.43
N TYR A 110 0.14 13.58 9.03
CA TYR A 110 -0.36 12.58 9.99
C TYR A 110 0.76 11.72 10.61
N GLY A 111 1.85 11.52 9.86
CA GLY A 111 3.01 10.75 10.32
C GLY A 111 2.88 9.23 10.12
N THR A 112 3.86 8.66 9.44
CA THR A 112 3.88 7.24 9.00
C THR A 112 5.16 6.54 9.48
N MET A 113 5.05 5.31 10.02
CA MET A 113 6.23 4.56 10.51
C MET A 113 7.00 3.86 9.38
N LEU A 114 7.62 4.64 8.50
CA LEU A 114 8.33 4.14 7.32
C LEU A 114 9.48 3.19 7.66
N TYR A 115 10.20 3.45 8.74
CA TYR A 115 11.43 2.73 9.10
C TYR A 115 11.23 1.59 10.11
N TRP A 116 9.98 1.23 10.42
CA TRP A 116 9.72 0.04 11.23
C TRP A 116 10.29 -1.22 10.51
N PRO A 117 10.90 -2.20 11.22
CA PRO A 117 11.03 -2.34 12.67
C PRO A 117 12.26 -1.67 13.29
N PHE A 118 13.09 -0.99 12.49
CA PHE A 118 14.36 -0.41 12.95
C PHE A 118 14.16 0.87 13.77
N SER A 119 13.16 1.67 13.43
CA SER A 119 12.76 2.87 14.16
C SER A 119 11.24 2.95 14.30
N ARG A 120 10.79 3.61 15.38
CA ARG A 120 9.38 3.94 15.64
C ARG A 120 9.05 5.41 15.32
N GLU A 121 9.99 6.13 14.71
CA GLU A 121 9.76 7.49 14.25
C GLU A 121 8.63 7.55 13.23
N ARG A 122 7.72 8.51 13.40
CA ARG A 122 6.65 8.81 12.44
C ARG A 122 7.14 9.91 11.51
N VAL A 123 7.39 9.55 10.26
CA VAL A 123 7.84 10.48 9.23
C VAL A 123 6.63 11.23 8.66
N ALA A 124 6.71 12.56 8.68
CA ALA A 124 5.80 13.48 8.01
C ALA A 124 6.65 14.52 7.27
N TRP A 125 6.38 14.71 5.98
CA TRP A 125 7.06 15.71 5.15
C TRP A 125 6.26 16.98 4.98
N ASP A 126 5.00 17.00 5.43
CA ASP A 126 4.12 18.19 5.43
C ASP A 126 3.95 18.84 4.04
N ASN A 127 4.04 18.04 2.97
CA ASN A 127 3.95 18.50 1.59
C ASN A 127 2.51 18.60 1.10
N ILE A 128 1.58 17.83 1.66
CA ILE A 128 0.19 17.76 1.26
C ILE A 128 -0.71 17.80 2.50
N PHE A 129 -1.76 18.62 2.45
CA PHE A 129 -2.73 18.69 3.54
C PHE A 129 -3.48 17.36 3.69
N ILE A 130 -3.85 17.03 4.93
CA ILE A 130 -4.61 15.82 5.25
C ILE A 130 -5.99 15.83 4.59
N ILE A 131 -6.57 17.02 4.38
CA ILE A 131 -7.82 17.24 3.67
C ILE A 131 -7.52 18.16 2.49
N ASP A 132 -7.49 17.61 1.28
CA ASP A 132 -7.25 18.35 0.05
C ASP A 132 -8.32 17.98 -0.99
N PRO A 133 -9.19 18.87 -1.49
CA PRO A 133 -10.24 18.52 -2.45
C PRO A 133 -9.71 17.95 -3.80
N PHE A 134 -8.44 18.18 -4.12
CA PHE A 134 -7.80 17.72 -5.36
C PHE A 134 -6.97 16.45 -5.18
N TYR A 135 -6.46 16.21 -3.96
CA TYR A 135 -5.62 15.05 -3.60
C TYR A 135 -6.25 14.11 -2.55
N THR A 136 -7.49 14.40 -2.13
CA THR A 136 -8.23 13.99 -0.90
C THR A 136 -7.67 12.80 -0.15
#